data_AF-A0A2V9ZMQ9-F1
#
_entry.id   AF-A0A2V9ZMQ9-F1
#
_cell.length_a   1.000
_cell.length_b   1.000
_cell.length_c   1.000
_cell.angle_alpha   90.00
_cell.angle_beta   90.00
_cell.angle_gamma   90.00
#
_symmetry.space_group_name_H-M   'P 1'
#
loop_
_entity.id
_entity.type
_entity.pdbx_description
1 polymer ?
#
loop_
_entity_poly.entity_id
_entity_poly.type
_entity_poly.pdbx_seq_one_letter_code
_entity_poly.pdbx_strand_id
1 'polypeptide(L)'
;ADEAVALTGLPVGSLAEMKAAASKLHELGAKNVVVTGGDMSGTLGEKAIDLLSMKTEAGCEQVEFSSERVKSNSTHGTGCAFATALAANLALGKQLSDAVVLAKAFVKKAIAHAHPLGKGIGPLNHLYRLEETPRVQQESLHHALKEH
;
A
#
# COMPACT_ATOMS: atom_id res chain seq x y z
N ALA A 1 -0.23 9.50 -5.95
CA ALA A 1 -0.70 9.59 -7.36
C ALA A 1 0.12 10.60 -8.17
N ASP A 2 0.50 11.71 -7.55
CA ASP A 2 1.26 12.81 -8.18
C ASP A 2 2.57 12.39 -8.84
N GLU A 3 3.29 11.43 -8.27
CA GLU A 3 4.53 10.90 -8.86
C GLU A 3 4.28 10.21 -10.21
N ALA A 4 3.21 9.42 -10.33
CA ALA A 4 2.85 8.77 -11.59
C ALA A 4 2.43 9.81 -12.64
N VAL A 5 1.71 10.86 -12.22
CA VAL A 5 1.37 12.00 -13.10
C VAL A 5 2.65 12.69 -13.59
N ALA A 6 3.60 12.97 -12.69
CA ALA A 6 4.86 13.63 -13.02
C ALA A 6 5.72 12.82 -14.01
N LEU A 7 5.75 11.49 -13.87
CA LEU A 7 6.54 10.60 -14.73
C LEU A 7 5.89 10.32 -16.09
N THR A 8 4.55 10.28 -16.14
CA THR A 8 3.81 9.83 -17.34
C THR A 8 3.17 10.98 -18.11
N GLY A 9 2.94 12.13 -17.48
CA GLY A 9 2.12 13.22 -17.99
C GLY A 9 0.62 12.88 -18.05
N LEU A 10 0.19 11.72 -17.52
CA LEU A 10 -1.20 11.27 -17.54
C LEU A 10 -1.89 11.55 -16.21
N PRO A 11 -3.19 11.89 -16.20
CA PRO A 11 -3.96 11.96 -14.96
C PRO A 11 -4.04 10.58 -14.29
N VAL A 12 -4.16 10.56 -12.97
CA VAL A 12 -4.34 9.34 -12.16
C VAL A 12 -5.41 9.59 -11.09
N GLY A 13 -6.67 9.41 -11.48
CA GLY A 13 -7.85 9.52 -10.61
C GLY A 13 -8.79 8.31 -10.69
N SER A 14 -8.68 7.47 -11.71
CA SER A 14 -9.50 6.26 -11.87
C SER A 14 -8.65 5.02 -12.10
N LEU A 15 -9.24 3.84 -11.93
CA LEU A 15 -8.58 2.58 -12.24
C LEU A 15 -8.13 2.50 -13.72
N ALA A 16 -8.92 3.03 -14.64
CA ALA A 16 -8.56 3.09 -16.06
C ALA A 16 -7.31 3.95 -16.29
N GLU A 17 -7.24 5.10 -15.62
CA GLU A 17 -6.09 5.99 -15.66
C GLU A 17 -4.85 5.38 -14.98
N MET A 18 -5.01 4.65 -13.88
CA MET A 18 -3.91 3.88 -13.28
C MET A 18 -3.34 2.85 -14.26
N LYS A 19 -4.20 2.16 -15.00
CA LYS A 19 -3.79 1.19 -16.03
C LYS A 19 -3.04 1.87 -17.18
N ALA A 20 -3.50 3.04 -17.62
CA ALA A 20 -2.82 3.83 -18.64
C ALA A 20 -1.44 4.33 -18.16
N ALA A 21 -1.35 4.86 -16.93
CA ALA A 21 -0.09 5.27 -16.32
C ALA A 21 0.89 4.09 -16.19
N ALA A 22 0.41 2.92 -15.76
CA ALA A 22 1.23 1.71 -15.68
C ALA A 22 1.76 1.27 -17.05
N SER A 23 0.92 1.31 -18.09
CA SER A 23 1.35 1.05 -19.47
C SER A 23 2.45 2.01 -19.91
N LYS A 24 2.29 3.31 -19.62
CA LYS A 24 3.31 4.31 -19.96
C LYS A 24 4.64 4.07 -19.24
N LEU A 25 4.58 3.67 -17.97
CA LEU A 25 5.78 3.33 -17.20
C LEU A 25 6.48 2.07 -17.73
N HIS A 26 5.73 1.11 -18.28
CA HIS A 26 6.32 -0.03 -19.00
C HIS A 26 7.00 0.39 -20.31
N GLU A 27 6.47 1.36 -21.05
CA GLU A 27 7.13 1.94 -22.24
C GLU A 27 8.46 2.62 -21.87
N LEU A 28 8.55 3.21 -20.68
CA LEU A 28 9.79 3.80 -20.14
C LEU A 28 10.79 2.73 -19.64
N GLY A 29 10.44 1.45 -19.67
CA GLY A 29 11.34 0.33 -19.40
C GLY A 29 11.12 -0.40 -18.06
N ALA A 30 10.14 0.01 -17.26
CA ALA A 30 9.82 -0.70 -16.02
C ALA A 30 9.26 -2.10 -16.32
N LYS A 31 9.81 -3.14 -15.69
CA LYS A 31 9.27 -4.51 -15.81
C LYS A 31 8.03 -4.73 -14.94
N ASN A 32 8.03 -4.14 -13.75
CA ASN A 32 6.95 -4.21 -12.79
C ASN A 32 6.64 -2.80 -12.29
N VAL A 33 5.37 -2.47 -12.18
CA VAL A 33 4.87 -1.15 -11.78
C VAL A 33 3.80 -1.34 -10.72
N VAL A 34 3.90 -0.60 -9.61
CA VAL A 34 2.80 -0.47 -8.65
C VAL A 34 2.35 0.97 -8.63
N VAL A 35 1.10 1.23 -9.02
CA VAL A 35 0.47 2.55 -8.90
C VAL A 35 -0.37 2.56 -7.64
N THR A 36 0.03 3.34 -6.64
CA THR A 36 -0.68 3.44 -5.35
C THR A 36 -1.80 4.49 -5.41
N GLY A 37 -2.99 4.13 -4.95
CA GLY A 37 -4.18 5.00 -5.00
C GLY A 37 -4.57 5.67 -3.70
N GLY A 38 -3.79 5.51 -2.64
CA GLY A 38 -4.08 6.05 -1.30
C GLY A 38 -4.40 7.54 -1.25
N ASP A 39 -3.84 8.35 -2.16
CA ASP A 39 -4.02 9.81 -2.18
C ASP A 39 -5.24 10.28 -3.00
N MET A 40 -5.94 9.39 -3.71
CA MET A 40 -7.04 9.75 -4.62
C MET A 40 -8.37 10.03 -3.89
N SER A 41 -8.37 10.88 -2.85
CA SER A 41 -9.61 11.29 -2.16
C SER A 41 -10.53 12.03 -3.11
N GLY A 42 -11.70 11.45 -3.36
CA GLY A 42 -12.77 12.05 -4.15
C GLY A 42 -13.16 11.26 -5.39
N THR A 43 -12.22 10.51 -5.99
CA THR A 43 -12.44 9.89 -7.32
C THR A 43 -12.72 8.38 -7.27
N LEU A 44 -12.18 7.67 -6.27
CA LEU A 44 -12.39 6.23 -6.04
C LEU A 44 -13.23 5.92 -4.76
N GLY A 45 -13.85 6.95 -4.18
CA GLY A 45 -14.74 6.82 -3.02
C GLY A 45 -14.01 6.38 -1.74
N GLU A 46 -14.63 5.44 -1.00
CA GLU A 46 -14.15 4.95 0.31
C GLU A 46 -13.06 3.88 0.21
N LYS A 47 -12.71 3.42 -1.00
CA LYS A 47 -11.68 2.40 -1.22
C LYS A 47 -10.35 3.02 -1.62
N ALA A 48 -9.28 2.49 -1.05
CA ALA A 48 -7.91 2.71 -1.51
C ALA A 48 -7.49 1.54 -2.40
N ILE A 49 -7.34 1.77 -3.70
CA ILE A 49 -6.98 0.76 -4.70
C ILE A 49 -5.54 0.98 -5.12
N ASP A 50 -4.72 -0.07 -5.06
CA ASP A 50 -3.38 -0.09 -5.65
C ASP A 50 -3.39 -1.07 -6.84
N LEU A 51 -2.71 -0.72 -7.93
CA LEU A 51 -2.61 -1.53 -9.13
C LEU A 51 -1.17 -2.04 -9.30
N LEU A 52 -0.98 -3.35 -9.30
CA LEU A 52 0.25 -3.99 -9.77
C LEU A 52 0.10 -4.33 -11.25
N SER A 53 1.07 -3.94 -12.07
CA SER A 53 1.18 -4.29 -13.49
C SER A 53 2.55 -4.91 -13.73
N MET A 54 2.57 -6.12 -14.29
CA MET A 54 3.78 -6.91 -14.52
C MET A 54 3.88 -7.24 -16.00
N LYS A 55 5.07 -7.02 -16.57
CA LYS A 55 5.36 -7.41 -17.95
C LYS A 55 5.79 -8.87 -17.97
N THR A 56 5.05 -9.68 -18.70
CA THR A 56 5.29 -11.11 -18.92
C THR A 56 5.58 -11.37 -20.41
N GLU A 57 5.99 -12.59 -20.74
CA GLU A 57 6.16 -13.00 -22.14
C GLU A 57 4.83 -13.01 -22.92
N ALA A 58 3.71 -13.23 -22.23
CA ALA A 58 2.36 -13.26 -22.81
C ALA A 58 1.69 -11.87 -22.88
N GLY A 59 2.37 -10.80 -22.44
CA GLY A 59 1.81 -9.45 -22.35
C GLY A 59 1.86 -8.89 -20.92
N CYS A 60 0.95 -7.98 -20.58
CA CYS A 60 0.89 -7.41 -19.23
C CYS A 60 -0.17 -8.12 -18.37
N GLU A 61 0.25 -8.58 -17.20
CA GLU A 61 -0.65 -9.08 -16.15
C GLU A 61 -0.92 -7.96 -15.14
N GLN A 62 -2.17 -7.81 -14.71
CA GLN A 62 -2.57 -6.76 -13.77
C GLN A 62 -3.36 -7.33 -12.60
N VAL A 63 -3.03 -6.88 -11.39
CA VAL A 63 -3.68 -7.28 -10.15
C VAL A 63 -4.05 -6.05 -9.34
N GLU A 64 -5.29 -6.02 -8.87
CA GLU A 64 -5.84 -4.91 -8.10
C GLU A 64 -5.91 -5.27 -6.62
N PHE A 65 -5.39 -4.39 -5.77
CA PHE A 65 -5.39 -4.54 -4.32
C PHE A 65 -6.24 -3.47 -3.69
N SER A 66 -7.43 -3.84 -3.23
CA SER A 66 -8.36 -2.92 -2.59
C SER A 66 -8.39 -3.07 -1.07
N SER A 67 -8.52 -1.96 -0.36
CA SER A 67 -8.85 -1.93 1.05
C SER A 67 -9.71 -0.72 1.36
N GLU A 68 -10.44 -0.75 2.47
CA GLU A 68 -11.06 0.46 3.01
C GLU A 68 -10.00 1.52 3.30
N ARG A 69 -10.36 2.78 3.02
CA ARG A 69 -9.55 3.94 3.36
C ARG A 69 -9.63 4.21 4.85
N VAL A 70 -8.47 4.44 5.47
CA VAL A 70 -8.40 4.86 6.87
C VAL A 70 -8.66 6.36 6.93
N LYS A 71 -9.68 6.78 7.68
CA LYS A 71 -9.94 8.20 7.95
C LYS A 71 -8.87 8.73 8.90
N SER A 72 -7.87 9.43 8.35
CA SER A 72 -6.76 9.99 9.12
C SER A 72 -6.10 11.12 8.34
N ASN A 73 -5.56 12.10 9.07
CA ASN A 73 -4.69 13.15 8.52
C ASN A 73 -3.22 12.72 8.51
N SER A 74 -2.90 11.54 9.05
CA SER A 74 -1.53 11.04 9.15
C SER A 74 -1.11 10.25 7.92
N THR A 75 -1.06 10.91 6.76
CA THR A 75 -0.77 10.29 5.46
C THR A 75 0.58 10.71 4.88
N HIS A 76 1.34 11.57 5.56
CA HIS A 76 2.68 11.94 5.13
C HIS A 76 3.62 10.72 5.23
N GLY A 77 4.42 10.51 4.18
CA GLY A 77 5.37 9.41 4.12
C GLY A 77 4.78 8.03 3.77
N THR A 78 3.48 7.94 3.46
CA THR A 78 2.82 6.67 3.12
C THR A 78 3.41 5.98 1.89
N GLY A 79 3.80 6.75 0.86
CA GLY A 79 4.51 6.23 -0.31
C GLY A 79 5.88 5.65 0.04
N CYS A 80 6.68 6.37 0.84
CA CYS A 80 7.98 5.89 1.32
C CYS A 80 7.84 4.63 2.18
N ALA A 81 6.85 4.60 3.06
CA ALA A 81 6.53 3.45 3.89
C ALA A 81 6.12 2.23 3.05
N PHE A 82 5.28 2.45 2.03
CA PHE A 82 4.87 1.40 1.10
C PHE A 82 6.06 0.82 0.34
N ALA A 83 6.87 1.67 -0.28
CA ALA A 83 8.05 1.25 -1.05
C ALA A 83 9.07 0.49 -0.17
N THR A 84 9.31 0.98 1.05
CA THR A 84 10.22 0.32 2.00
C THR A 84 9.69 -1.04 2.44
N ALA A 85 8.39 -1.13 2.78
CA ALA A 85 7.77 -2.40 3.16
C ALA A 85 7.74 -3.41 2.00
N LEU A 86 7.50 -2.94 0.78
CA LEU A 86 7.54 -3.77 -0.43
C LEU A 86 8.96 -4.33 -0.64
N ALA A 87 9.98 -3.47 -0.63
CA ALA A 87 11.37 -3.86 -0.81
C ALA A 87 11.84 -4.84 0.28
N ALA A 88 11.47 -4.61 1.54
CA ALA A 88 11.80 -5.51 2.64
C ALA A 88 11.18 -6.91 2.46
N ASN A 89 9.92 -7.00 2.03
CA ASN A 89 9.29 -8.30 1.78
C ASN A 89 9.91 -9.03 0.58
N LEU A 90 10.28 -8.30 -0.48
CA LEU A 90 11.03 -8.89 -1.60
C LEU A 90 12.40 -9.43 -1.15
N ALA A 91 13.13 -8.69 -0.32
CA ALA A 91 14.40 -9.13 0.25
C ALA A 91 14.26 -10.39 1.13
N LEU A 92 13.09 -10.59 1.75
CA LEU A 92 12.74 -11.80 2.49
C LEU A 92 12.24 -12.95 1.60
N GLY A 93 12.36 -12.82 0.27
CA GLY A 93 11.99 -13.87 -0.70
C GLY A 93 10.49 -14.02 -0.92
N LYS A 94 9.67 -13.02 -0.54
CA LYS A 94 8.23 -13.04 -0.85
C LYS A 94 8.01 -12.79 -2.34
N GLN A 95 6.96 -13.40 -2.89
CA GLN A 95 6.52 -13.11 -4.24
C GLN A 95 6.05 -11.66 -4.35
N LEU A 96 6.13 -11.07 -5.55
CA LEU A 96 5.83 -9.65 -5.75
C LEU A 96 4.40 -9.28 -5.33
N SER A 97 3.40 -10.08 -5.71
CA SER A 97 2.01 -9.90 -5.30
C SER A 97 1.86 -9.93 -3.78
N ASP A 98 2.46 -10.92 -3.11
CA ASP A 98 2.45 -11.03 -1.64
C ASP A 98 3.13 -9.84 -0.98
N ALA A 99 4.25 -9.37 -1.54
CA ALA A 99 4.98 -8.22 -1.03
C ALA A 99 4.15 -6.93 -1.15
N VAL A 100 3.37 -6.76 -2.23
CA VAL A 100 2.42 -5.65 -2.39
C VAL A 100 1.30 -5.72 -1.35
N VAL A 101 0.71 -6.89 -1.14
CA VAL A 101 -0.32 -7.10 -0.10
C VAL A 101 0.21 -6.72 1.28
N LEU A 102 1.41 -7.20 1.62
CA LEU A 102 2.03 -6.95 2.92
C LEU A 102 2.42 -5.48 3.10
N ALA A 103 2.89 -4.81 2.05
CA ALA A 103 3.19 -3.38 2.07
C ALA A 103 1.93 -2.53 2.28
N LYS A 104 0.85 -2.83 1.54
CA LYS A 104 -0.45 -2.18 1.69
C LYS A 104 -1.01 -2.34 3.10
N ALA A 105 -0.96 -3.57 3.64
CA ALA A 105 -1.40 -3.87 4.99
C ALA A 105 -0.56 -3.13 6.05
N PHE A 106 0.76 -3.04 5.85
CA PHE A 106 1.65 -2.28 6.72
C PHE A 106 1.25 -0.81 6.78
N VAL A 107 1.09 -0.16 5.63
CA VAL A 107 0.71 1.26 5.56
C VAL A 107 -0.69 1.49 6.16
N LYS A 108 -1.68 0.64 5.84
CA LYS A 108 -3.03 0.73 6.42
C LYS A 108 -2.96 0.73 7.96
N LYS A 109 -2.23 -0.22 8.55
CA LYS A 109 -2.08 -0.31 10.00
C LYS A 109 -1.30 0.87 10.58
N ALA A 110 -0.25 1.31 9.91
CA ALA A 110 0.58 2.42 10.37
C ALA A 110 -0.19 3.76 10.38
N ILE A 111 -1.08 3.98 9.41
CA ILE A 111 -2.01 5.12 9.41
C ILE A 111 -3.02 4.99 10.56
N ALA A 112 -3.55 3.78 10.80
CA ALA A 112 -4.55 3.55 11.85
C ALA A 112 -4.01 3.73 13.28
N HIS A 113 -2.72 3.46 13.50
CA HIS A 113 -2.04 3.67 14.79
C HIS A 113 -1.30 5.01 14.87
N ALA A 114 -1.50 5.89 13.89
CA ALA A 114 -0.86 7.20 13.89
C ALA A 114 -1.51 8.10 14.94
N HIS A 115 -0.67 8.69 15.78
CA HIS A 115 -1.10 9.72 16.72
C HIS A 115 -1.13 11.06 15.98
N PRO A 116 -2.26 11.78 15.95
CA PRO A 116 -2.33 13.09 15.29
C PRO A 116 -1.34 14.06 15.96
N LEU A 117 -0.38 14.57 15.19
CA LEU A 117 0.56 15.59 15.66
C LEU A 117 0.14 16.96 15.12
N GLY A 118 -0.33 17.83 16.01
CA GLY A 118 -0.77 19.17 15.65
C GLY A 118 -2.04 19.19 14.79
N LYS A 119 -2.22 20.27 14.02
CA LYS A 119 -3.43 20.50 13.20
C LYS A 119 -3.24 20.15 11.71
N GLY A 120 -2.05 19.72 11.30
CA GLY A 120 -1.68 19.49 9.90
C GLY A 120 -1.69 18.01 9.48
N ILE A 121 -1.13 17.72 8.31
CA ILE A 121 -0.89 16.33 7.84
C ILE A 121 0.22 15.73 8.70
N GLY A 122 -0.10 14.69 9.45
CA GLY A 122 0.82 14.01 10.36
C GLY A 122 1.62 12.87 9.69
N PRO A 123 2.70 12.39 10.33
CA PRO A 123 3.35 11.16 9.93
C PRO A 123 2.52 9.93 10.34
N LEU A 124 2.63 8.85 9.56
CA LEU A 124 2.15 7.53 9.99
C LEU A 124 3.04 6.94 11.10
N ASN A 125 2.50 6.02 11.91
CA ASN A 125 3.27 5.34 12.94
C ASN A 125 4.01 4.13 12.36
N HIS A 126 5.28 4.30 11.97
CA HIS A 126 6.12 3.19 11.49
C HIS A 126 6.36 2.10 12.55
N LEU A 127 6.26 2.45 13.83
CA LEU A 127 6.62 1.61 14.97
C LEU A 127 5.41 0.92 15.62
N TYR A 128 4.22 0.97 15.00
CA TYR A 128 2.99 0.41 15.57
C TYR A 128 3.13 -1.06 16.01
N ARG A 129 4.01 -1.83 15.35
CA ARG A 129 4.26 -3.25 15.70
C ARG A 129 5.04 -3.44 17.01
N LEU A 130 5.74 -2.42 17.50
CA LEU A 130 6.37 -2.44 18.82
C LEU A 130 5.34 -2.16 19.93
N GLU A 131 4.22 -1.54 19.57
CA GLU A 131 3.10 -1.25 20.46
C GLU A 131 2.07 -2.40 20.47
N GLU A 132 1.98 -3.18 19.39
CA GLU A 132 1.21 -4.43 19.34
C GLU A 132 1.87 -5.49 20.26
N THR A 133 1.12 -6.02 21.23
CA THR A 133 1.57 -7.12 22.10
C THR A 133 2.10 -8.30 21.26
N PRO A 134 3.22 -8.95 21.62
CA PRO A 134 3.81 -10.02 20.81
C PRO A 134 2.80 -11.11 20.45
N ARG A 135 2.75 -11.52 19.17
CA ARG A 135 1.82 -12.55 18.67
C ARG A 135 1.85 -13.85 19.47
N VAL A 136 3.00 -14.19 20.05
CA VAL A 136 3.20 -15.38 20.90
C VAL A 136 2.26 -15.37 22.13
N GLN A 137 1.95 -14.18 22.68
CA GLN A 137 1.00 -14.06 23.79
C GLN A 137 -0.47 -14.10 23.33
N GLN A 138 -0.79 -13.71 22.09
CA GLN A 138 -2.17 -13.75 21.59
C GLN A 138 -2.65 -15.17 21.26
N GLU A 139 -1.78 -16.04 20.76
CA GLU A 139 -2.09 -17.45 20.53
C GLU A 139 -2.25 -18.21 21.86
N SER A 140 -1.38 -17.91 22.84
CA SER A 140 -1.47 -18.46 24.19
C SER A 140 -2.76 -18.03 24.92
N LEU A 141 -3.19 -16.79 24.75
CA LEU A 141 -4.44 -16.28 25.34
C LEU A 141 -5.68 -16.89 24.67
N HIS A 142 -5.67 -17.04 23.33
CA HIS A 142 -6.77 -17.70 22.62
C HIS A 142 -6.89 -19.20 22.93
N HIS A 143 -5.79 -19.89 23.20
CA HIS A 143 -5.83 -21.27 23.67
C HIS A 143 -6.38 -21.34 25.11
N ALA A 144 -5.93 -20.46 26.00
CA ALA A 144 -6.42 -20.42 27.39
C ALA A 144 -7.92 -20.08 27.49
N LEU A 145 -8.45 -19.26 26.58
CA LEU A 145 -9.87 -18.88 26.55
C LEU A 145 -10.80 -19.91 25.89
N LYS A 146 -10.26 -20.95 25.22
CA LYS A 146 -11.05 -22.04 24.61
C LYS A 146 -11.16 -23.28 25.51
N GLU A 147 -10.40 -23.34 26.59
CA GLU A 147 -10.35 -24.45 27.56
C GLU A 147 -11.28 -24.23 28.77
N HIS A 148 -12.15 -23.21 28.74
CA HIS A 148 -13.15 -22.90 29.74
C HIS A 148 -14.52 -22.66 29.09
#